data_AF-A0A2E3U562-F1
#
_entry.id   AF-A0A2E3U562-F1
#
_cell.length_a   1.000
_cell.length_b   1.000
_cell.length_c   1.000
_cell.angle_alpha   90.00
_cell.angle_beta   90.00
_cell.angle_gamma   90.00
#
_symmetry.space_group_name_H-M   'P 1'
#
loop_
_entity.id
_entity.type
_entity.pdbx_description
1 polymer ?
#
loop_
_entity_poly.entity_id
_entity_poly.type
_entity_poly.pdbx_seq_one_letter_code
_entity_poly.pdbx_strand_id
1 'polypeptide(L)'
;MLGFGIGLRSPHYDYVLEHLPAVDWFELITENYLAPGGRPRAILRQVREHYPVVLHGLSFNIGSAEAPDTDYLHQLKQLIHECQPAWVSDHLCWTGLHGRTSHDLLPIAYNKQTLAQVSSKVAHIQDTLQQNIVLENPSVYLQFKSSDMTEADFINALVANTGCKILLDVNNVYVSSFNLGLDPLTQIRAIRPDCVQQFHLAGHTHNVSHIIDTHDQAVSDDVWALYSEACKHTGAVATLLERDDQIPAFTELMHELDQARRLQQAALAGTAPPQRA
;
A
#
# COMPACT_ATOMS: atom_id res chain seq x y z
N MET A 1 1.94 -15.86 -4.44
CA MET A 1 2.47 -14.55 -4.01
C MET A 1 3.23 -13.94 -5.18
N LEU A 2 3.07 -12.65 -5.49
CA LEU A 2 3.75 -12.02 -6.64
C LEU A 2 5.27 -11.86 -6.46
N GLY A 3 5.79 -12.00 -5.24
CA GLY A 3 7.21 -11.76 -4.97
C GLY A 3 7.46 -10.29 -4.64
N PHE A 4 8.53 -9.73 -5.19
CA PHE A 4 9.08 -8.43 -4.82
C PHE A 4 8.99 -7.44 -5.97
N GLY A 5 8.33 -6.32 -5.73
CA GLY A 5 8.06 -5.31 -6.73
C GLY A 5 8.65 -3.95 -6.39
N ILE A 6 8.66 -3.07 -7.38
CA ILE A 6 9.09 -1.67 -7.26
C ILE A 6 7.98 -0.76 -7.75
N GLY A 7 7.77 0.37 -7.08
CA GLY A 7 6.93 1.45 -7.60
C GLY A 7 7.54 2.01 -8.88
N LEU A 8 6.88 1.84 -10.03
CA LEU A 8 7.42 2.33 -11.30
C LEU A 8 7.11 3.82 -11.45
N ARG A 9 8.15 4.65 -11.36
CA ARG A 9 8.06 6.10 -11.55
C ARG A 9 8.63 6.51 -12.90
N SER A 10 8.22 7.69 -13.39
CA SER A 10 8.57 8.15 -14.74
C SER A 10 10.07 8.21 -15.07
N PRO A 11 10.99 8.50 -14.13
CA PRO A 11 12.43 8.45 -14.41
C PRO A 11 12.96 7.05 -14.75
N HIS A 12 12.23 6.00 -14.39
CA HIS A 12 12.67 4.61 -14.59
C HIS A 12 12.17 3.97 -15.89
N TYR A 13 11.22 4.61 -16.60
CA TYR A 13 10.55 4.00 -17.74
C TYR A 13 11.52 3.52 -18.83
N ASP A 14 12.43 4.40 -19.27
CA ASP A 14 13.35 4.09 -20.35
C ASP A 14 14.33 2.98 -19.93
N TYR A 15 14.86 3.05 -18.68
CA TYR A 15 15.71 1.99 -18.14
C TYR A 15 15.02 0.63 -18.11
N VAL A 16 13.78 0.56 -17.60
CA VAL A 16 13.02 -0.69 -17.48
C VAL A 16 12.72 -1.30 -18.85
N LEU A 17 12.32 -0.48 -19.83
CA LEU A 17 12.01 -0.96 -21.17
C LEU A 17 13.25 -1.38 -21.96
N GLU A 18 14.40 -0.73 -21.73
CA GLU A 18 15.66 -1.09 -22.39
C GLU A 18 16.32 -2.34 -21.79
N HIS A 19 16.27 -2.49 -20.46
CA HIS A 19 17.07 -3.49 -19.75
C HIS A 19 16.28 -4.70 -19.26
N LEU A 20 14.95 -4.59 -19.15
CA LEU A 20 14.07 -5.61 -18.60
C LEU A 20 14.65 -6.24 -17.31
N PRO A 21 14.83 -5.43 -16.24
CA PRO A 21 15.45 -5.90 -15.00
C PRO A 21 14.68 -7.04 -14.33
N ALA A 22 15.37 -7.85 -13.53
CA ALA A 22 14.82 -9.00 -12.81
C ALA A 22 14.01 -8.62 -11.55
N VAL A 23 12.99 -7.79 -11.73
CA VAL A 23 11.96 -7.46 -10.73
C VAL A 23 10.71 -8.31 -11.00
N ASP A 24 10.00 -8.71 -9.95
CA ASP A 24 8.92 -9.68 -10.11
C ASP A 24 7.61 -9.03 -10.61
N TRP A 25 7.38 -7.75 -10.27
CA TRP A 25 6.21 -6.97 -10.67
C TRP A 25 6.40 -5.46 -10.43
N PHE A 26 5.53 -4.65 -11.02
CA PHE A 26 5.52 -3.19 -10.83
C PHE A 26 4.21 -2.67 -10.26
N GLU A 27 4.30 -1.67 -9.38
CA GLU A 27 3.15 -0.86 -8.99
C GLU A 27 3.08 0.42 -9.81
N LEU A 28 1.87 0.81 -10.20
CA LEU A 28 1.59 1.98 -10.99
C LEU A 28 0.57 2.86 -10.26
N ILE A 29 0.88 4.15 -10.15
CA ILE A 29 -0.08 5.14 -9.63
C ILE A 29 -1.20 5.32 -10.64
N THR A 30 -2.40 4.84 -10.28
CA THR A 30 -3.58 4.71 -11.13
C THR A 30 -3.88 5.98 -11.91
N GLU A 31 -3.87 7.12 -11.21
CA GLU A 31 -4.23 8.43 -11.73
C GLU A 31 -3.35 8.86 -12.91
N ASN A 32 -2.08 8.43 -12.94
CA ASN A 32 -1.16 8.72 -14.03
C ASN A 32 -1.54 8.01 -15.35
N TYR A 33 -2.47 7.05 -15.31
CA TYR A 33 -2.86 6.20 -16.43
C TYR A 33 -4.37 6.21 -16.73
N LEU A 34 -5.18 7.05 -16.07
CA LEU A 34 -6.62 7.13 -16.34
C LEU A 34 -6.92 7.80 -17.69
N ALA A 35 -6.12 8.80 -18.08
CA ALA A 35 -6.30 9.47 -19.35
C ALA A 35 -6.07 8.49 -20.52
N PRO A 36 -7.01 8.38 -21.48
CA PRO A 36 -6.86 7.45 -22.58
C PRO A 36 -5.72 7.88 -23.51
N GLY A 37 -4.80 6.96 -23.78
CA GLY A 37 -3.67 7.16 -24.69
C GLY A 37 -2.48 7.91 -24.09
N GLY A 38 -1.67 8.52 -24.97
CA GLY A 38 -0.45 9.23 -24.59
C GLY A 38 0.71 8.32 -24.16
N ARG A 39 1.84 8.94 -23.78
CA ARG A 39 3.04 8.24 -23.33
C ARG A 39 2.76 7.32 -22.13
N PRO A 40 2.05 7.73 -21.06
CA PRO A 40 1.81 6.85 -19.92
C PRO A 40 1.12 5.53 -20.31
N ARG A 41 0.04 5.58 -21.10
CA ARG A 41 -0.64 4.36 -21.54
C ARG A 41 0.21 3.49 -22.47
N ALA A 42 1.04 4.10 -23.31
CA ALA A 42 1.98 3.36 -24.14
C ALA A 42 3.06 2.64 -23.30
N ILE A 43 3.56 3.29 -22.25
CA ILE A 43 4.50 2.69 -21.29
C ILE A 43 3.83 1.55 -20.54
N LEU A 44 2.62 1.76 -20.00
CA LEU A 44 1.85 0.73 -19.31
C LEU A 44 1.73 -0.55 -20.14
N ARG A 45 1.36 -0.43 -21.43
CA ARG A 45 1.21 -1.60 -22.32
C ARG A 45 2.53 -2.34 -22.49
N GLN A 46 3.62 -1.61 -22.78
CA GLN A 46 4.94 -2.21 -22.95
C GLN A 46 5.46 -2.88 -21.67
N VAL A 47 5.30 -2.23 -20.52
CA VAL A 47 5.67 -2.84 -19.22
C VAL A 47 4.84 -4.09 -18.97
N ARG A 48 3.53 -4.04 -19.24
CA ARG A 48 2.61 -5.15 -19.00
C ARG A 48 2.86 -6.37 -19.88
N GLU A 49 3.49 -6.20 -21.05
CA GLU A 49 3.94 -7.29 -21.92
C GLU A 49 5.03 -8.15 -21.25
N HIS A 50 5.80 -7.56 -20.33
CA HIS A 50 6.94 -8.22 -19.69
C HIS A 50 6.72 -8.52 -18.20
N TYR A 51 5.91 -7.72 -17.50
CA TYR A 51 5.74 -7.78 -16.06
C TYR A 51 4.26 -7.83 -15.64
N PRO A 52 3.92 -8.57 -14.57
CA PRO A 52 2.71 -8.30 -13.82
C PRO A 52 2.73 -6.86 -13.30
N VAL A 53 1.55 -6.25 -13.23
CA VAL A 53 1.37 -4.92 -12.64
C VAL A 53 0.29 -4.95 -11.58
N VAL A 54 0.36 -4.02 -10.65
CA VAL A 54 -0.74 -3.67 -9.75
C VAL A 54 -1.04 -2.18 -9.90
N LEU A 55 -2.26 -1.80 -9.53
CA LEU A 55 -2.66 -0.40 -9.50
C LEU A 55 -2.77 0.07 -8.06
N HIS A 56 -2.21 1.24 -7.78
CA HIS A 56 -2.35 1.91 -6.50
C HIS A 56 -2.91 3.31 -6.74
N GLY A 57 -4.05 3.61 -6.12
CA GLY A 57 -4.85 4.82 -6.34
C GLY A 57 -4.78 5.79 -5.18
N LEU A 58 -5.17 7.03 -5.45
CA LEU A 58 -5.20 8.13 -4.48
C LEU A 58 -6.59 8.76 -4.31
N SER A 59 -7.61 8.19 -4.94
CA SER A 59 -8.85 8.92 -5.25
C SER A 59 -10.13 8.26 -4.73
N PHE A 60 -10.08 7.07 -4.13
CA PHE A 60 -11.30 6.45 -3.58
C PHE A 60 -11.97 7.28 -2.47
N ASN A 61 -11.19 8.09 -1.74
CA ASN A 61 -11.68 8.95 -0.64
C ASN A 61 -12.59 8.18 0.32
N ILE A 62 -12.14 7.00 0.75
CA ILE A 62 -12.99 6.02 1.44
C ILE A 62 -13.56 6.57 2.74
N GLY A 63 -12.77 7.36 3.46
CA GLY A 63 -13.14 7.98 4.72
C GLY A 63 -14.22 9.07 4.61
N SER A 64 -14.58 9.53 3.42
CA SER A 64 -15.59 10.59 3.26
C SER A 64 -17.02 10.08 3.41
N ALA A 65 -17.96 10.99 3.68
CA ALA A 65 -19.39 10.70 3.59
C ALA A 65 -19.93 10.77 2.14
N GLU A 66 -19.13 11.23 1.19
CA GLU A 66 -19.53 11.34 -0.22
C GLU A 66 -19.59 9.94 -0.86
N ALA A 67 -20.50 9.78 -1.81
CA ALA A 67 -20.56 8.56 -2.61
C ALA A 67 -19.30 8.42 -3.47
N PRO A 68 -18.90 7.18 -3.85
CA PRO A 68 -17.81 6.98 -4.80
C PRO A 68 -18.02 7.75 -6.10
N ASP A 69 -16.94 8.32 -6.63
CA ASP A 69 -16.96 9.02 -7.91
C ASP A 69 -17.21 8.01 -9.04
N THR A 70 -18.38 8.11 -9.67
CA THR A 70 -18.81 7.18 -10.71
C THR A 70 -17.98 7.32 -11.99
N ASP A 71 -17.54 8.53 -12.32
CA ASP A 71 -16.72 8.78 -13.51
C ASP A 71 -15.30 8.24 -13.32
N TYR A 72 -14.74 8.40 -12.12
CA TYR A 72 -13.48 7.77 -11.74
C TYR A 72 -13.57 6.24 -11.81
N LEU A 73 -14.59 5.63 -11.19
CA LEU A 73 -14.77 4.17 -11.21
C LEU A 73 -14.95 3.64 -12.63
N HIS A 74 -15.61 4.39 -13.52
CA HIS A 74 -15.73 4.01 -14.93
C HIS A 74 -14.37 4.01 -15.64
N GLN A 75 -13.56 5.06 -15.48
CA GLN A 75 -12.22 5.15 -16.05
C GLN A 75 -11.29 4.06 -15.50
N LEU A 76 -11.33 3.85 -14.19
CA LEU A 76 -10.56 2.79 -13.52
C LEU A 76 -10.96 1.41 -14.05
N LYS A 77 -12.26 1.14 -14.23
CA LYS A 77 -12.73 -0.12 -14.82
C LYS A 77 -12.21 -0.35 -16.24
N GLN A 78 -12.11 0.69 -17.05
CA GLN A 78 -11.51 0.61 -18.39
C GLN A 78 -9.99 0.33 -18.32
N LEU A 79 -9.29 0.99 -17.41
CA LEU A 79 -7.86 0.77 -17.16
C LEU A 79 -7.59 -0.67 -16.69
N ILE A 80 -8.36 -1.17 -15.72
CA ILE A 80 -8.32 -2.55 -15.24
C ILE A 80 -8.53 -3.54 -16.39
N HIS A 81 -9.51 -3.29 -17.27
CA HIS A 81 -9.77 -4.19 -18.39
C HIS A 81 -8.59 -4.28 -19.35
N GLU A 82 -7.89 -3.16 -19.57
CA GLU A 82 -6.74 -3.11 -20.46
C GLU A 82 -5.48 -3.74 -19.85
N CYS A 83 -5.11 -3.38 -18.62
CA CYS A 83 -3.84 -3.83 -18.03
C CYS A 83 -3.95 -5.08 -17.18
N GLN A 84 -5.17 -5.52 -16.83
CA GLN A 84 -5.42 -6.73 -16.03
C GLN A 84 -4.47 -6.83 -14.82
N PRO A 85 -4.56 -5.86 -13.89
CA PRO A 85 -3.65 -5.81 -12.76
C PRO A 85 -3.93 -6.99 -11.82
N ALA A 86 -2.93 -7.42 -11.07
CA ALA A 86 -3.11 -8.50 -10.10
C ALA A 86 -4.02 -8.09 -8.94
N TRP A 87 -4.02 -6.80 -8.57
CA TRP A 87 -5.02 -6.18 -7.71
C TRP A 87 -5.03 -4.65 -7.89
N VAL A 88 -6.03 -4.02 -7.31
CA VAL A 88 -6.20 -2.57 -7.24
C VAL A 88 -6.25 -2.16 -5.78
N SER A 89 -5.41 -1.20 -5.42
CA SER A 89 -5.29 -0.67 -4.07
C SER A 89 -5.56 0.84 -4.01
N ASP A 90 -5.94 1.34 -2.84
CA ASP A 90 -6.06 2.77 -2.52
C ASP A 90 -6.03 2.93 -0.98
N HIS A 91 -6.10 4.15 -0.49
CA HIS A 91 -5.91 4.48 0.92
C HIS A 91 -7.18 4.37 1.76
N LEU A 92 -7.05 3.86 2.98
CA LEU A 92 -8.08 3.94 4.03
C LEU A 92 -8.04 5.31 4.74
N CYS A 93 -8.28 6.38 3.98
CA CYS A 93 -8.22 7.73 4.53
C CYS A 93 -9.30 8.64 3.96
N TRP A 94 -9.32 9.86 4.48
CA TRP A 94 -10.06 10.96 3.91
C TRP A 94 -9.12 11.83 3.06
N THR A 95 -9.41 11.98 1.77
CA THR A 95 -8.56 12.73 0.82
C THR A 95 -9.17 14.06 0.42
N GLY A 96 -10.36 14.44 0.89
CA GLY A 96 -10.96 15.74 0.58
C GLY A 96 -12.48 15.87 0.71
N LEU A 97 -12.99 17.10 0.57
CA LEU A 97 -14.43 17.46 0.59
C LEU A 97 -14.81 18.20 -0.69
N HIS A 98 -16.00 17.94 -1.25
CA HIS A 98 -16.61 18.76 -2.31
C HIS A 98 -15.71 18.95 -3.54
N GLY A 99 -15.02 17.90 -3.96
CA GLY A 99 -14.12 17.93 -5.12
C GLY A 99 -12.81 18.70 -4.89
N ARG A 100 -12.50 19.08 -3.64
CA ARG A 100 -11.18 19.63 -3.26
C ARG A 100 -10.38 18.54 -2.57
N THR A 101 -9.32 18.09 -3.22
CA THR A 101 -8.38 17.10 -2.68
C THR A 101 -7.43 17.79 -1.69
N SER A 102 -7.31 17.24 -0.50
CA SER A 102 -6.21 17.48 0.42
C SER A 102 -4.96 16.84 -0.15
N HIS A 103 -3.81 17.53 -0.09
CA HIS A 103 -2.53 16.89 -0.42
C HIS A 103 -2.12 15.87 0.66
N ASP A 104 -2.68 15.99 1.86
CA ASP A 104 -2.44 15.07 2.98
C ASP A 104 -3.57 14.04 3.10
N LEU A 105 -3.19 12.80 3.43
CA LEU A 105 -4.10 11.72 3.81
C LEU A 105 -4.60 11.99 5.23
N LEU A 106 -5.88 12.33 5.37
CA LEU A 106 -6.43 12.71 6.67
C LEU A 106 -7.00 11.48 7.40
N PRO A 107 -6.78 11.38 8.72
CA PRO A 107 -7.21 10.23 9.49
C PRO A 107 -8.74 10.10 9.48
N ILE A 108 -9.21 8.88 9.75
CA ILE A 108 -10.63 8.61 10.00
C ILE A 108 -10.83 8.27 11.48
N ALA A 109 -12.06 8.45 11.98
CA ALA A 109 -12.38 7.98 13.32
C ALA A 109 -12.58 6.46 13.28
N TYR A 110 -11.84 5.72 14.11
CA TYR A 110 -12.04 4.27 14.22
C TYR A 110 -13.21 4.01 15.16
N ASN A 111 -14.43 4.01 14.62
CA ASN A 111 -15.63 3.64 15.36
C ASN A 111 -16.66 2.88 14.51
N LYS A 112 -17.68 2.32 15.18
CA LYS A 112 -18.72 1.51 14.53
C LYS A 112 -19.46 2.24 13.40
N GLN A 113 -19.72 3.54 13.55
CA GLN A 113 -20.41 4.31 12.52
C GLN A 113 -19.54 4.45 11.28
N THR A 114 -18.28 4.86 11.44
CA THR A 114 -17.32 4.98 10.33
C THR A 114 -17.07 3.62 9.69
N LEU A 115 -16.96 2.55 10.48
CA LEU A 115 -16.79 1.19 9.96
C LEU A 115 -17.96 0.78 9.05
N ALA A 116 -19.20 1.05 9.44
CA ALA A 116 -20.38 0.74 8.62
C ALA A 116 -20.40 1.55 7.32
N GLN A 117 -20.06 2.84 7.38
CA GLN A 117 -20.00 3.72 6.21
C GLN A 117 -18.91 3.27 5.22
N VAL A 118 -17.70 3.04 5.73
CA VAL A 118 -16.57 2.54 4.94
C VAL A 118 -16.87 1.16 4.34
N SER A 119 -17.44 0.24 5.12
CA SER A 119 -17.80 -1.10 4.63
C SER A 119 -18.79 -1.03 3.46
N SER A 120 -19.83 -0.18 3.58
CA SER A 120 -20.81 0.04 2.51
C SER A 120 -20.17 0.62 1.24
N LYS A 121 -19.27 1.59 1.41
CA LYS A 121 -18.55 2.21 0.29
C LYS A 121 -17.62 1.23 -0.42
N VAL A 122 -16.86 0.44 0.35
CA VAL A 122 -15.99 -0.61 -0.18
C VAL A 122 -16.81 -1.63 -0.96
N ALA A 123 -17.95 -2.09 -0.43
CA ALA A 123 -18.83 -3.00 -1.14
C ALA A 123 -19.29 -2.41 -2.49
N HIS A 124 -19.72 -1.14 -2.51
CA HIS A 124 -20.12 -0.46 -3.74
C HIS A 124 -19.00 -0.36 -4.78
N ILE A 125 -17.77 -0.03 -4.35
CA ILE A 125 -16.60 0.04 -5.23
C ILE A 125 -16.29 -1.35 -5.80
N GLN A 126 -16.23 -2.38 -4.94
CA GLN A 126 -15.97 -3.76 -5.36
C GLN A 126 -17.05 -4.27 -6.32
N ASP A 127 -18.33 -3.97 -6.07
CA ASP A 127 -19.43 -4.29 -6.98
C ASP A 127 -19.28 -3.56 -8.32
N THR A 128 -18.80 -2.32 -8.33
CA THR A 128 -18.62 -1.57 -9.58
C THR A 128 -17.44 -2.13 -10.39
N LEU A 129 -16.31 -2.41 -9.72
CA LEU A 129 -15.08 -2.91 -10.32
C LEU A 129 -15.09 -4.42 -10.56
N GLN A 130 -16.06 -5.14 -9.98
CA GLN A 130 -16.24 -6.59 -10.06
C GLN A 130 -15.01 -7.38 -9.57
N GLN A 131 -14.33 -6.88 -8.53
CA GLN A 131 -13.21 -7.53 -7.87
C GLN A 131 -13.03 -7.00 -6.45
N ASN A 132 -12.36 -7.76 -5.60
CA ASN A 132 -11.98 -7.27 -4.28
C ASN A 132 -10.84 -6.26 -4.41
N ILE A 133 -10.94 -5.16 -3.66
CA ILE A 133 -9.89 -4.14 -3.60
C ILE A 133 -8.96 -4.42 -2.41
N VAL A 134 -7.82 -3.76 -2.42
CA VAL A 134 -6.85 -3.75 -1.34
C VAL A 134 -6.82 -2.35 -0.73
N LEU A 135 -6.82 -2.21 0.59
CA LEU A 135 -6.78 -0.91 1.26
C LEU A 135 -5.50 -0.75 2.06
N GLU A 136 -4.91 0.43 1.98
CA GLU A 136 -3.69 0.78 2.70
C GLU A 136 -3.98 1.52 4.01
N ASN A 137 -3.20 1.22 5.05
CA ASN A 137 -3.15 2.02 6.27
C ASN A 137 -2.32 3.30 6.04
N PRO A 138 -2.91 4.50 6.17
CA PRO A 138 -2.16 5.75 6.02
C PRO A 138 -1.28 6.01 7.25
N SER A 139 -0.26 6.85 7.09
CA SER A 139 0.40 7.48 8.24
C SER A 139 -0.57 8.41 8.99
N VAL A 140 -0.68 8.26 10.32
CA VAL A 140 -1.55 9.07 11.17
C VAL A 140 -0.77 9.85 12.23
N TYR A 141 -1.02 11.16 12.29
CA TYR A 141 -0.34 12.08 13.22
C TYR A 141 -1.23 12.49 14.41
N LEU A 142 -2.54 12.25 14.29
CA LEU A 142 -3.56 12.64 15.25
C LEU A 142 -4.64 11.56 15.29
N GLN A 143 -5.14 11.27 16.49
CA GLN A 143 -6.24 10.34 16.69
C GLN A 143 -7.53 11.08 17.09
N PHE A 144 -8.65 10.71 16.50
CA PHE A 144 -9.95 11.26 16.90
C PHE A 144 -10.36 10.74 18.27
N LYS A 145 -10.80 11.65 19.15
CA LYS A 145 -11.38 11.32 20.47
C LYS A 145 -12.61 10.41 20.39
N SER A 146 -13.31 10.41 19.26
CA SER A 146 -14.47 9.58 18.99
C SER A 146 -14.11 8.17 18.51
N SER A 147 -12.83 7.80 18.48
CA SER A 147 -12.41 6.43 18.17
C SER A 147 -12.66 5.53 19.38
N ASP A 148 -13.43 4.46 19.19
CA ASP A 148 -13.77 3.47 20.22
C ASP A 148 -13.15 2.09 19.95
N MET A 149 -12.36 1.95 18.88
CA MET A 149 -11.56 0.79 18.55
C MET A 149 -10.15 1.18 18.09
N THR A 150 -9.22 0.21 18.11
CA THR A 150 -7.88 0.41 17.54
C THR A 150 -7.94 0.39 16.01
N GLU A 151 -6.90 0.92 15.34
CA GLU A 151 -6.78 0.82 13.88
C GLU A 151 -6.79 -0.64 13.42
N ALA A 152 -6.08 -1.51 14.13
CA ALA A 152 -6.04 -2.94 13.81
C ALA A 152 -7.41 -3.61 13.94
N ASP A 153 -8.18 -3.30 14.99
CA ASP A 153 -9.55 -3.80 15.14
C ASP A 153 -10.45 -3.31 14.01
N PHE A 154 -10.33 -2.03 13.62
CA PHE A 154 -11.07 -1.45 12.51
C PHE A 154 -10.76 -2.17 11.19
N ILE A 155 -9.47 -2.34 10.87
CA ILE A 155 -9.00 -3.03 9.67
C ILE A 155 -9.49 -4.48 9.65
N ASN A 156 -9.32 -5.21 10.76
CA ASN A 156 -9.73 -6.61 10.86
C ASN A 156 -11.23 -6.79 10.65
N ALA A 157 -12.05 -5.90 11.22
CA ALA A 157 -13.49 -5.90 11.07
C ALA A 157 -13.92 -5.48 9.65
N LEU A 158 -13.24 -4.51 9.04
CA LEU A 158 -13.50 -4.07 7.67
C LEU A 158 -13.29 -5.23 6.69
N VAL A 159 -12.15 -5.91 6.76
CA VAL A 159 -11.86 -7.09 5.93
C VAL A 159 -12.90 -8.19 6.14
N ALA A 160 -13.33 -8.42 7.39
CA ALA A 160 -14.37 -9.42 7.68
C ALA A 160 -15.73 -9.06 7.06
N ASN A 161 -16.07 -7.76 7.00
CA ASN A 161 -17.34 -7.28 6.47
C ASN A 161 -17.39 -7.26 4.93
N THR A 162 -16.27 -7.00 4.26
CA THR A 162 -16.26 -6.68 2.83
C THR A 162 -15.47 -7.67 1.98
N GLY A 163 -14.60 -8.48 2.59
CA GLY A 163 -13.67 -9.34 1.88
C GLY A 163 -12.53 -8.60 1.17
N CYS A 164 -12.41 -7.28 1.33
CA CYS A 164 -11.24 -6.54 0.86
C CYS A 164 -9.96 -7.07 1.53
N LYS A 165 -8.80 -6.74 0.98
CA LYS A 165 -7.50 -7.07 1.60
C LYS A 165 -6.77 -5.81 2.02
N ILE A 166 -5.63 -5.99 2.67
CA ILE A 166 -4.82 -4.90 3.22
C ILE A 166 -3.47 -4.86 2.55
N LEU A 167 -3.08 -3.67 2.12
CA LEU A 167 -1.72 -3.29 1.86
C LEU A 167 -1.22 -2.74 3.20
N LEU A 168 -0.34 -3.47 3.89
CA LEU A 168 0.20 -3.00 5.15
C LEU A 168 1.48 -2.21 4.84
N ASP A 169 1.39 -0.88 4.85
CA ASP A 169 2.59 -0.07 4.80
C ASP A 169 3.28 -0.11 6.17
N VAL A 170 4.46 -0.71 6.19
CA VAL A 170 5.27 -0.91 7.40
C VAL A 170 5.90 0.39 7.85
N ASN A 171 6.27 1.26 6.90
CA ASN A 171 6.75 2.60 7.18
C ASN A 171 5.65 3.42 7.87
N ASN A 172 4.40 3.38 7.38
CA ASN A 172 3.27 4.10 7.98
C ASN A 172 2.96 3.62 9.39
N VAL A 173 3.06 2.31 9.66
CA VAL A 173 2.96 1.78 11.03
C VAL A 173 4.05 2.37 11.93
N TYR A 174 5.29 2.44 11.44
CA TYR A 174 6.40 3.01 12.20
C TYR A 174 6.21 4.51 12.47
N VAL A 175 5.92 5.31 11.44
CA VAL A 175 5.67 6.75 11.55
C VAL A 175 4.55 7.04 12.52
N SER A 176 3.41 6.38 12.36
CA SER A 176 2.24 6.55 13.23
C SER A 176 2.55 6.19 14.67
N SER A 177 3.26 5.08 14.88
CA SER A 177 3.59 4.61 16.22
C SER A 177 4.55 5.56 16.93
N PHE A 178 5.57 6.06 16.23
CA PHE A 178 6.49 7.05 16.78
C PHE A 178 5.74 8.33 17.21
N ASN A 179 4.92 8.88 16.31
CA ASN A 179 4.23 10.16 16.55
C ASN A 179 3.16 10.06 17.64
N LEU A 180 2.51 8.91 17.80
CA LEU A 180 1.47 8.68 18.81
C LEU A 180 2.01 8.06 20.11
N GLY A 181 3.31 7.77 20.19
CA GLY A 181 3.93 7.11 21.34
C GLY A 181 3.43 5.67 21.56
N LEU A 182 3.11 4.96 20.47
CA LEU A 182 2.68 3.57 20.47
C LEU A 182 3.84 2.62 20.15
N ASP A 183 3.66 1.33 20.43
CA ASP A 183 4.61 0.30 20.01
C ASP A 183 4.21 -0.24 18.61
N PRO A 184 5.06 -0.08 17.58
CA PRO A 184 4.74 -0.54 16.22
C PRO A 184 4.62 -2.07 16.13
N LEU A 185 5.34 -2.81 16.96
CA LEU A 185 5.26 -4.28 16.94
C LEU A 185 3.90 -4.77 17.44
N THR A 186 3.35 -4.10 18.45
CA THR A 186 1.98 -4.34 18.91
C THR A 186 0.96 -4.05 17.81
N GLN A 187 1.13 -2.98 17.02
CA GLN A 187 0.22 -2.67 15.90
C GLN A 187 0.26 -3.76 14.83
N ILE A 188 1.45 -4.19 14.40
CA ILE A 188 1.60 -5.27 13.39
C ILE A 188 0.96 -6.58 13.86
N ARG A 189 1.22 -6.99 15.11
CA ARG A 189 0.72 -8.26 15.65
C ARG A 189 -0.79 -8.27 15.85
N ALA A 190 -1.41 -7.10 15.96
CA ALA A 190 -2.87 -6.98 16.08
C ALA A 190 -3.59 -7.17 14.74
N ILE A 191 -2.92 -6.93 13.60
CA ILE A 191 -3.48 -7.20 12.27
C ILE A 191 -3.52 -8.71 12.03
N ARG A 192 -4.66 -9.24 11.58
CA ARG A 192 -4.77 -10.66 11.25
C ARG A 192 -3.91 -10.99 10.01
N PRO A 193 -3.05 -12.02 10.08
CA PRO A 193 -2.19 -12.42 8.96
C PRO A 193 -2.89 -12.62 7.61
N ASP A 194 -4.09 -13.22 7.62
CA ASP A 194 -4.85 -13.55 6.41
C ASP A 194 -5.45 -12.32 5.70
N CYS A 195 -5.44 -11.15 6.34
CA CYS A 195 -5.90 -9.89 5.76
C CYS A 195 -4.86 -9.27 4.81
N VAL A 196 -3.57 -9.54 5.00
CA VAL A 196 -2.49 -8.80 4.32
C VAL A 196 -2.21 -9.41 2.95
N GLN A 197 -2.35 -8.58 1.91
CA GLN A 197 -2.11 -8.93 0.50
C GLN A 197 -0.75 -8.40 0.01
N GLN A 198 -0.32 -7.26 0.52
CA GLN A 198 0.89 -6.56 0.11
C GLN A 198 1.54 -5.85 1.32
N PHE A 199 2.86 -5.77 1.32
CA PHE A 199 3.62 -4.83 2.15
C PHE A 199 4.14 -3.69 1.28
N HIS A 200 4.15 -2.48 1.84
CA HIS A 200 4.97 -1.38 1.36
C HIS A 200 6.14 -1.14 2.32
N LEU A 201 7.25 -0.74 1.72
CA LEU A 201 8.46 -0.32 2.39
C LEU A 201 8.95 0.98 1.75
N ALA A 202 9.07 2.01 2.58
CA ALA A 202 9.57 3.31 2.18
C ALA A 202 10.47 3.89 3.28
N GLY A 203 11.13 5.00 2.98
CA GLY A 203 11.80 5.83 3.97
C GLY A 203 10.98 7.07 4.32
N HIS A 204 11.39 7.73 5.40
CA HIS A 204 10.70 8.88 5.97
C HIS A 204 11.69 9.93 6.46
N THR A 205 11.19 11.13 6.73
CA THR A 205 11.98 12.22 7.30
C THR A 205 11.81 12.26 8.81
N HIS A 206 12.90 12.03 9.54
CA HIS A 206 12.93 12.12 11.00
C HIS A 206 13.28 13.54 11.47
N ASN A 207 12.30 14.28 11.98
CA ASN A 207 12.52 15.56 12.65
C ASN A 207 12.83 15.34 14.14
N VAL A 208 13.16 16.41 14.87
CA VAL A 208 13.53 16.30 16.30
C VAL A 208 12.41 15.72 17.16
N SER A 209 11.14 16.07 16.86
CA SER A 209 9.99 15.72 17.70
C SER A 209 8.97 14.78 17.05
N HIS A 210 9.07 14.56 15.74
CA HIS A 210 8.08 13.82 14.96
C HIS A 210 8.74 13.28 13.69
N ILE A 211 8.14 12.25 13.11
CA ILE A 211 8.52 11.72 11.81
C ILE A 211 7.47 12.17 10.79
N ILE A 212 7.89 12.55 9.59
CA ILE A 212 7.00 12.84 8.46
C ILE A 212 7.21 11.77 7.41
N ASP A 213 6.09 11.25 6.94
CA ASP A 213 6.02 10.26 5.90
C ASP A 213 6.27 10.87 4.51
N THR A 214 7.53 10.85 4.06
CA THR A 214 7.95 11.57 2.86
C THR A 214 8.23 10.68 1.65
N HIS A 215 8.46 9.38 1.86
CA HIS A 215 8.75 8.40 0.79
C HIS A 215 9.87 8.88 -0.15
N ASP A 216 10.87 9.59 0.38
CA ASP A 216 11.96 10.20 -0.37
C ASP A 216 13.35 9.65 0.04
N GLN A 217 13.42 8.89 1.14
CA GLN A 217 14.66 8.31 1.66
C GLN A 217 14.69 6.79 1.57
N ALA A 218 15.90 6.22 1.67
CA ALA A 218 16.09 4.77 1.82
C ALA A 218 15.32 4.26 3.04
N VAL A 219 14.87 3.01 2.97
CA VAL A 219 14.18 2.37 4.08
C VAL A 219 15.14 2.31 5.28
N SER A 220 14.68 2.80 6.44
CA SER A 220 15.51 2.88 7.64
C SER A 220 15.70 1.51 8.30
N ASP A 221 16.75 1.37 9.10
CA ASP A 221 17.03 0.13 9.85
C ASP A 221 15.87 -0.28 10.76
N ASP A 222 15.17 0.70 11.36
CA ASP A 222 14.01 0.45 12.21
C ASP A 222 12.82 -0.12 11.41
N VAL A 223 12.58 0.40 10.20
CA VAL A 223 11.53 -0.11 9.30
C VAL A 223 11.91 -1.50 8.79
N TRP A 224 13.18 -1.76 8.47
CA TRP A 224 13.67 -3.11 8.12
C TRP A 224 13.50 -4.13 9.25
N ALA A 225 13.77 -3.72 10.49
CA ALA A 225 13.57 -4.55 11.65
C ALA A 225 12.07 -4.86 11.85
N LEU A 226 11.22 -3.84 11.70
CA LEU A 226 9.76 -3.99 11.80
C LEU A 226 9.19 -4.88 10.67
N TYR A 227 9.67 -4.74 9.45
CA TYR A 227 9.33 -5.60 8.31
C TYR A 227 9.67 -7.06 8.57
N SER A 228 10.82 -7.33 9.18
CA SER A 228 11.23 -8.69 9.53
C SER A 228 10.25 -9.33 10.54
N GLU A 229 9.77 -8.56 11.52
CA GLU A 229 8.73 -9.01 12.44
C GLU A 229 7.37 -9.20 11.75
N ALA A 230 7.02 -8.31 10.83
CA ALA A 230 5.81 -8.44 10.00
C ALA A 230 5.82 -9.74 9.19
N CYS A 231 6.94 -10.10 8.58
CA CYS A 231 7.11 -11.35 7.84
C CYS A 231 7.00 -12.58 8.74
N LYS A 232 7.54 -12.55 9.97
CA LYS A 232 7.38 -13.65 10.94
C LYS A 232 5.93 -13.86 11.33
N HIS A 233 5.18 -12.77 11.47
CA HIS A 233 3.76 -12.80 11.88
C HIS A 233 2.84 -13.22 10.74
N THR A 234 3.03 -12.67 9.55
CA THR A 234 2.10 -12.83 8.41
C THR A 234 2.45 -13.98 7.48
N GLY A 235 3.71 -14.42 7.48
CA GLY A 235 4.23 -15.33 6.47
C GLY A 235 4.75 -14.59 5.23
N ALA A 236 4.81 -15.30 4.10
CA ALA A 236 5.28 -14.72 2.86
C ALA A 236 4.17 -13.87 2.23
N VAL A 237 4.39 -12.56 2.14
CA VAL A 237 3.48 -11.57 1.51
C VAL A 237 4.25 -10.80 0.43
N ALA A 238 3.55 -10.43 -0.66
CA ALA A 238 4.16 -9.65 -1.74
C ALA A 238 4.65 -8.32 -1.17
N THR A 239 5.88 -7.91 -1.50
CA THR A 239 6.51 -6.72 -0.90
C THR A 239 6.89 -5.75 -2.00
N LEU A 240 6.51 -4.49 -1.84
CA LEU A 240 6.93 -3.40 -2.70
C LEU A 240 7.94 -2.52 -1.98
N LEU A 241 8.95 -2.07 -2.71
CA LEU A 241 9.70 -0.88 -2.35
C LEU A 241 9.07 0.36 -3.00
N GLU A 242 8.69 1.34 -2.19
CA GLU A 242 8.11 2.59 -2.61
C GLU A 242 9.10 3.77 -2.49
N ARG A 243 9.13 4.60 -3.53
CA ARG A 243 9.92 5.83 -3.59
C ARG A 243 9.22 6.84 -4.49
N ASP A 244 8.67 7.90 -3.89
CA ASP A 244 7.85 8.89 -4.58
C ASP A 244 8.55 10.20 -4.87
N ASP A 245 9.54 10.55 -4.06
CA ASP A 245 10.38 11.71 -4.28
C ASP A 245 11.86 11.34 -4.17
N GLN A 246 12.75 12.25 -4.60
CA GLN A 246 14.20 12.04 -4.66
C GLN A 246 14.57 10.70 -5.27
N ILE A 247 13.91 10.40 -6.39
CA ILE A 247 13.90 9.09 -7.05
C ILE A 247 15.33 8.69 -7.43
N PRO A 248 15.90 7.64 -6.84
CA PRO A 248 17.27 7.20 -7.12
C PRO A 248 17.34 6.38 -8.41
N ALA A 249 18.56 6.01 -8.80
CA ALA A 249 18.77 5.10 -9.91
C ALA A 249 18.07 3.76 -9.66
N PHE A 250 17.56 3.13 -10.72
CA PHE A 250 16.82 1.86 -10.59
C PHE A 250 17.65 0.75 -9.94
N THR A 251 18.97 0.73 -10.18
CA THR A 251 19.90 -0.22 -9.56
C THR A 251 19.98 -0.07 -8.04
N GLU A 252 19.80 1.13 -7.50
CA GLU A 252 19.77 1.36 -6.05
C GLU A 252 18.50 0.77 -5.43
N LEU A 253 17.35 0.97 -6.08
CA LEU A 253 16.08 0.36 -5.67
C LEU A 253 16.17 -1.18 -5.69
N MET A 254 16.85 -1.76 -6.68
CA MET A 254 17.09 -3.21 -6.74
C MET A 254 17.91 -3.72 -5.55
N HIS A 255 18.89 -2.95 -5.07
CA HIS A 255 19.67 -3.34 -3.88
C HIS A 255 18.81 -3.36 -2.61
N GLU A 256 17.95 -2.35 -2.41
CA GLU A 256 16.99 -2.31 -1.30
C GLU A 256 15.95 -3.45 -1.43
N LEU A 257 15.48 -3.74 -2.65
CA LEU A 257 14.56 -4.85 -2.90
C LEU A 257 15.19 -6.22 -2.57
N ASP A 258 16.47 -6.40 -2.90
CA ASP A 258 17.21 -7.61 -2.53
C ASP A 258 17.42 -7.75 -1.02
N GLN A 259 17.48 -6.63 -0.30
CA GLN A 259 17.46 -6.64 1.16
C GLN A 259 16.12 -7.12 1.71
N ALA A 260 14.99 -6.63 1.17
CA ALA A 260 13.66 -7.14 1.51
C ALA A 260 13.57 -8.65 1.29
N ARG A 261 14.05 -9.14 0.14
CA ARG A 261 14.11 -10.58 -0.20
C ARG A 261 14.84 -11.38 0.87
N ARG A 262 16.05 -10.96 1.26
CA ARG A 262 16.86 -11.65 2.28
C ARG A 262 16.20 -11.65 3.64
N LEU A 263 15.62 -10.52 4.05
CA LEU A 263 14.98 -10.38 5.36
C LEU A 263 13.72 -11.25 5.48
N GLN A 264 12.85 -11.25 4.45
CA GLN A 264 11.68 -12.14 4.44
C GLN A 264 12.10 -13.60 4.48
N GLN A 265 13.09 -14.01 3.68
CA GLN A 265 13.59 -15.40 3.69
C GLN A 265 14.12 -15.79 5.07
N ALA A 266 14.93 -14.93 5.71
CA ALA A 266 15.47 -15.18 7.04
C ALA A 266 14.37 -15.24 8.12
N ALA A 267 13.39 -14.35 8.05
CA ALA A 267 12.24 -14.31 8.94
C ALA A 267 11.44 -15.63 8.89
N LEU A 268 11.19 -16.15 7.69
CA LEU A 268 10.43 -17.39 7.49
C LEU A 268 11.24 -18.65 7.81
N ALA A 269 12.56 -18.63 7.65
CA ALA A 269 13.42 -19.75 8.06
C ALA A 269 13.47 -19.88 9.60
N GLY A 270 13.46 -18.76 10.32
CA GLY A 270 13.49 -18.74 11.80
C GLY A 270 12.18 -19.18 12.47
N THR A 271 11.07 -19.25 11.74
CA THR A 271 9.76 -19.70 12.27
C THR A 271 9.48 -21.18 12.03
N ALA A 272 10.34 -21.90 11.30
CA ALA A 272 10.19 -23.33 11.09
C ALA A 272 10.40 -24.10 12.41
N PRO A 273 9.51 -25.02 12.81
CA PRO A 273 9.72 -25.85 13.99
C PRO A 273 10.99 -26.71 13.81
N PRO A 274 11.76 -26.97 14.88
CA PRO A 274 12.96 -27.79 14.77
C PRO A 274 12.59 -29.16 14.19
N GLN A 275 13.27 -29.55 13.10
CA GLN A 275 13.13 -30.88 12.52
C GLN A 275 13.49 -31.89 13.62
N ARG A 276 12.50 -32.69 14.04
CA ARG A 276 12.74 -33.81 14.95
C ARG A 276 13.67 -34.78 14.22
N ALA A 277 14.89 -34.93 14.76
CA ALA A 277 15.84 -35.97 14.37
C ALA A 277 15.30 -37.37 14.68
#